data_AF-A0A3M1YM03-F1
#
_entry.id   AF-A0A3M1YM03-F1
#
_cell.length_a   1.000
_cell.length_b   1.000
_cell.length_c   1.000
_cell.angle_alpha   90.00
_cell.angle_beta   90.00
_cell.angle_gamma   90.00
#
_symmetry.space_group_name_H-M   'P 1'
#
loop_
_entity.id
_entity.type
_entity.pdbx_description
1 polymer ?
#
loop_
_entity_poly.entity_id
_entity_poly.type
_entity_poly.pdbx_seq_one_letter_code
_entity_poly.pdbx_strand_id
1 'polypeptide(L)'
;HEPPSVAKIAAEWRQITGDSYIVDVRPISQSDPASGFLEVFKYAIKFSDQPESDTWHCYQTLRGRRLIGSFGAFYGVPEPKDLSDDPLEGFPYVERFFSYFGNGYRECSSIDDCA
;
A
#
# COMPACT_ATOMS: atom_id res chain seq x y z
N HIS A 1 -17.17 4.49 -8.83
CA HIS A 1 -15.86 3.93 -9.23
C HIS A 1 -16.07 2.91 -10.32
N GLU A 2 -15.28 2.97 -11.40
CA GLU A 2 -15.22 1.91 -12.42
C GLU A 2 -14.56 0.66 -11.82
N PRO A 3 -15.09 -0.56 -12.08
CA PRO A 3 -14.45 -1.78 -11.62
C PRO A 3 -13.09 -1.97 -12.33
N PRO A 4 -12.10 -2.58 -11.64
CA PRO A 4 -10.78 -2.82 -12.22
C PRO A 4 -10.87 -3.72 -13.47
N SER A 5 -10.16 -3.34 -14.52
CA SER A 5 -10.12 -4.08 -15.79
C SER A 5 -8.93 -5.04 -15.83
N VAL A 6 -9.22 -6.33 -16.02
CA VAL A 6 -8.21 -7.38 -16.23
C VAL A 6 -7.23 -6.98 -17.35
N ALA A 7 -7.74 -6.46 -18.46
CA ALA A 7 -6.92 -6.12 -19.62
C ALA A 7 -5.95 -4.96 -19.34
N LYS A 8 -6.42 -3.91 -18.64
CA LYS A 8 -5.57 -2.77 -18.25
C LYS A 8 -4.46 -3.23 -17.30
N ILE A 9 -4.82 -3.98 -16.27
CA ILE A 9 -3.88 -4.48 -15.25
C ILE A 9 -2.86 -5.44 -15.88
N ALA A 10 -3.28 -6.34 -16.76
CA ALA A 10 -2.38 -7.26 -17.46
C ALA A 10 -1.35 -6.52 -18.33
N ALA A 11 -1.78 -5.46 -19.02
CA ALA A 11 -0.90 -4.65 -19.86
C ALA A 11 0.13 -3.89 -19.03
N GLU A 12 -0.29 -3.23 -17.95
CA GLU A 12 0.59 -2.54 -17.01
C GLU A 12 1.61 -3.51 -16.37
N TRP A 13 1.14 -4.66 -15.89
CA TRP A 13 1.99 -5.67 -15.26
C TRP A 13 3.05 -6.21 -16.23
N ARG A 14 2.67 -6.45 -17.49
CA ARG A 14 3.60 -6.87 -18.54
C ARG A 14 4.62 -5.81 -18.88
N GLN A 15 4.23 -4.53 -18.88
CA GLN A 15 5.17 -3.45 -19.12
C GLN A 15 6.26 -3.38 -18.03
N ILE A 16 5.90 -3.72 -16.79
CA ILE A 16 6.83 -3.74 -15.64
C ILE A 16 7.73 -4.98 -15.66
N THR A 17 7.17 -6.16 -15.90
CA THR A 17 7.87 -7.45 -15.75
C THR A 17 8.50 -7.97 -17.04
N GLY A 18 8.00 -7.55 -18.21
CA GLY A 18 8.46 -7.97 -19.54
C GLY A 18 7.85 -9.29 -20.03
N ASP A 19 7.70 -10.27 -19.12
CA ASP A 19 7.27 -11.63 -19.45
C ASP A 19 6.03 -12.12 -18.67
N SER A 20 5.61 -11.41 -17.62
CA SER A 20 4.46 -11.77 -16.80
C SER A 20 3.24 -10.92 -17.15
N TYR A 21 2.12 -11.56 -17.48
CA TYR A 21 0.89 -10.87 -17.90
C TYR A 21 -0.41 -11.59 -17.51
N ILE A 22 -0.30 -12.72 -16.80
CA ILE A 22 -1.45 -13.47 -16.32
C ILE A 22 -1.91 -12.83 -15.01
N VAL A 23 -3.10 -12.25 -15.01
CA VAL A 23 -3.70 -11.61 -13.85
C VAL A 23 -5.13 -12.11 -13.68
N ASP A 24 -5.59 -12.21 -12.43
CA ASP A 24 -6.97 -12.57 -12.09
C ASP A 24 -7.62 -11.42 -11.33
N VAL A 25 -8.78 -10.96 -11.81
CA VAL A 25 -9.53 -9.86 -11.19
C VAL A 25 -10.99 -10.27 -11.10
N ARG A 26 -11.44 -10.54 -9.88
CA ARG A 26 -12.81 -10.93 -9.56
C ARG A 26 -13.27 -10.23 -8.29
N PRO A 27 -14.55 -9.86 -8.19
CA PRO A 27 -15.08 -9.28 -6.95
C PRO A 27 -15.03 -10.32 -5.81
N ILE A 28 -14.64 -9.87 -4.62
CA ILE A 28 -14.69 -10.68 -3.41
C ILE A 28 -16.08 -10.62 -2.78
N SER A 29 -16.53 -11.73 -2.22
CA SER A 29 -17.77 -11.76 -1.44
C SER A 29 -17.60 -10.96 -0.16
N GLN A 30 -18.52 -10.02 0.13
CA GLN A 30 -18.50 -9.28 1.39
C GLN A 30 -19.08 -10.09 2.56
N SER A 31 -19.90 -11.11 2.29
CA SER A 31 -20.41 -12.02 3.33
C SER A 31 -19.38 -13.06 3.77
N ASP A 32 -18.37 -13.30 2.94
CA ASP A 32 -17.23 -14.19 3.24
C ASP A 32 -15.96 -13.65 2.56
N PRO A 33 -15.32 -12.61 3.12
CA PRO A 33 -14.10 -12.04 2.55
C PRO A 33 -12.89 -12.96 2.75
N ALA A 34 -12.94 -13.87 3.73
CA ALA A 34 -11.84 -14.77 4.05
C ALA A 34 -11.51 -15.72 2.88
N SER A 35 -12.53 -16.27 2.20
CA SER A 35 -12.31 -17.11 1.01
C SER A 35 -11.63 -16.35 -0.13
N GLY A 36 -11.99 -15.08 -0.34
CA GLY A 36 -11.33 -14.21 -1.31
C GLY A 36 -9.84 -14.00 -1.00
N PHE A 37 -9.50 -13.76 0.27
CA PHE A 37 -8.10 -13.64 0.70
C PHE A 37 -7.32 -14.96 0.56
N LEU A 38 -7.94 -16.11 0.88
CA LEU A 38 -7.30 -17.42 0.73
C LEU A 38 -6.94 -17.71 -0.74
N GLU A 39 -7.81 -17.34 -1.69
CA GLU A 39 -7.52 -17.50 -3.13
C GLU A 39 -6.32 -16.63 -3.55
N VAL A 40 -6.19 -15.41 -3.02
CA VAL A 40 -5.00 -14.57 -3.27
C VAL A 40 -3.74 -15.21 -2.66
N PHE A 41 -3.81 -15.71 -1.42
CA PHE A 41 -2.67 -16.31 -0.75
C PHE A 41 -2.15 -17.58 -1.44
N LYS A 42 -3.02 -18.35 -2.10
CA LYS A 42 -2.61 -19.50 -2.93
C LYS A 42 -1.60 -19.13 -4.01
N TYR A 43 -1.75 -17.95 -4.63
CA TYR A 43 -0.84 -17.49 -5.69
C TYR A 43 0.31 -16.64 -5.16
N ALA A 44 0.12 -15.95 -4.02
CA ALA A 44 1.18 -15.17 -3.38
C ALA A 44 2.27 -16.06 -2.76
N ILE A 45 1.95 -17.31 -2.44
CA ILE A 45 2.83 -18.21 -1.70
C ILE A 45 2.88 -19.57 -2.40
N LYS A 46 3.69 -19.66 -3.47
CA LYS A 46 4.00 -20.94 -4.13
C LYS A 46 5.22 -21.61 -3.51
N PHE A 47 5.10 -22.10 -2.27
CA PHE A 47 6.17 -22.87 -1.64
C PHE A 47 6.53 -24.14 -2.43
N SER A 48 5.60 -24.69 -3.20
CA SER A 48 5.82 -25.89 -4.03
C SER A 48 6.80 -25.67 -5.18
N ASP A 49 6.93 -24.43 -5.66
CA ASP A 49 7.80 -24.08 -6.80
C ASP A 49 9.14 -23.49 -6.30
N GLN A 50 9.35 -23.40 -4.99
CA GLN A 50 10.54 -22.84 -4.36
C GLN A 50 11.54 -23.95 -4.01
N PRO A 51 12.83 -23.85 -4.41
CA PRO A 51 13.85 -24.83 -4.04
C PRO A 51 13.91 -25.11 -2.54
N GLU A 52 14.29 -26.32 -2.15
CA GLU A 52 14.35 -26.73 -0.74
C GLU A 52 15.32 -25.85 0.06
N SER A 53 16.42 -25.41 -0.57
CA SER A 53 17.38 -24.46 0.00
C SER A 53 16.73 -23.14 0.39
N ASP A 54 15.90 -22.60 -0.50
CA ASP A 54 15.28 -21.29 -0.32
C ASP A 54 14.16 -21.40 0.72
N THR A 55 13.41 -22.50 0.71
CA THR A 55 12.39 -22.78 1.73
C THR A 55 13.01 -22.86 3.13
N TRP A 56 14.13 -23.57 3.25
CA TRP A 56 14.88 -23.65 4.52
C TRP A 56 15.43 -22.29 4.95
N HIS A 57 16.00 -21.53 4.02
CA HIS A 57 16.49 -20.18 4.28
C HIS A 57 15.36 -19.24 4.75
N CYS A 58 14.21 -19.23 4.06
CA CYS A 58 13.03 -18.47 4.46
C CYS A 58 12.57 -18.86 5.87
N TYR A 59 12.50 -20.15 6.19
CA TYR A 59 12.17 -20.61 7.53
C TYR A 59 13.16 -20.09 8.58
N GLN A 60 14.48 -20.23 8.34
CA GLN A 60 15.50 -19.74 9.26
C GLN A 60 15.43 -18.22 9.48
N THR A 61 15.09 -17.47 8.44
CA THR A 61 15.01 -16.01 8.48
C THR A 61 13.73 -15.51 9.16
N LEU A 62 12.59 -16.20 8.95
CA LEU A 62 11.28 -15.74 9.40
C LEU A 62 10.82 -16.39 10.71
N ARG A 63 11.42 -17.51 11.15
CA ARG A 63 11.04 -18.17 12.40
C ARG A 63 11.14 -17.21 13.59
N GLY A 64 10.09 -17.15 14.41
CA GLY A 64 10.02 -16.27 15.57
C GLY A 64 9.76 -14.80 15.25
N ARG A 65 9.59 -14.41 13.98
CA ARG A 65 9.12 -13.08 13.59
C ARG A 65 7.59 -13.04 13.57
N ARG A 66 7.02 -11.96 14.09
CA ARG A 66 5.57 -11.71 14.02
C ARG A 66 5.26 -11.08 12.66
N LEU A 67 4.76 -11.87 11.72
CA LEU A 67 4.42 -11.44 10.35
C LEU A 67 3.10 -10.66 10.26
N ILE A 68 2.80 -9.86 11.29
CA ILE A 68 1.63 -8.98 11.33
C ILE A 68 2.16 -7.58 11.06
N GLY A 69 2.30 -7.23 9.77
CA GLY A 69 2.82 -5.95 9.31
C GLY A 69 3.87 -6.10 8.20
N SER A 70 4.08 -5.04 7.43
CA SER A 70 5.15 -4.97 6.44
C SER A 70 6.52 -4.87 7.13
N PHE A 71 7.58 -5.40 6.54
CA PHE A 71 8.93 -5.38 7.11
C PHE A 71 10.00 -5.13 6.05
N GLY A 72 11.18 -4.67 6.50
CA GLY A 72 12.30 -4.36 5.61
C GLY A 72 11.95 -3.23 4.64
N ALA A 73 12.22 -3.42 3.35
CA ALA A 73 11.89 -2.44 2.30
C ALA A 73 10.39 -2.19 2.14
N PHE A 74 9.53 -3.05 2.69
CA PHE A 74 8.07 -2.86 2.68
C PHE A 74 7.56 -2.10 3.91
N TYR A 75 8.39 -1.81 4.92
CA TYR A 75 8.03 -1.00 6.10
C TYR A 75 7.95 0.49 5.74
N GLY A 76 6.93 0.87 4.95
CA GLY A 76 6.52 2.26 4.70
C GLY A 76 7.64 3.25 4.36
N VAL A 77 7.33 4.53 4.50
CA VAL A 77 8.34 5.59 4.59
C VAL A 77 8.79 5.64 6.05
N PRO A 78 10.11 5.60 6.36
CA PRO A 78 10.59 5.72 7.73
C PRO A 78 9.99 6.97 8.39
N GLU A 79 9.47 6.82 9.60
CA GLU A 79 8.94 7.94 10.36
C GLU A 79 10.06 8.99 10.53
N PRO A 80 9.82 10.26 10.18
CA PRO A 80 10.81 11.30 10.35
C PRO A 80 11.27 11.37 11.82
N LYS A 81 12.56 11.67 12.04
CA LYS A 81 13.11 11.81 13.40
C LYS A 81 12.47 12.97 14.18
N ASP A 82 11.99 13.96 13.44
CA ASP A 82 11.33 15.14 13.98
C ASP A 82 9.90 15.18 13.43
N LEU A 83 8.94 15.40 14.33
CA LEU A 83 7.51 15.55 14.01
C LEU A 83 7.15 17.03 13.80
N SER A 84 8.15 17.92 13.69
CA SER A 84 7.96 19.31 13.29
C SER A 84 7.21 19.38 11.96
N ASP A 85 6.15 20.18 11.89
CA ASP A 85 5.44 20.51 10.65
C ASP A 85 6.24 21.43 9.71
N ASP A 86 7.56 21.51 9.90
CA ASP A 86 8.43 22.33 9.07
C ASP A 86 8.50 21.75 7.65
N PRO A 87 8.36 22.60 6.61
CA PRO A 87 8.45 22.15 5.23
C PRO A 87 9.84 21.58 4.94
N LEU A 88 9.88 20.46 4.20
CA LEU A 88 11.13 19.86 3.74
C LEU A 88 11.88 20.85 2.83
N GLU A 89 13.13 21.17 3.19
CA GLU A 89 13.95 22.10 2.42
C GLU A 89 14.09 21.67 0.95
N GLY A 90 13.80 22.58 0.03
CA GLY A 90 14.01 22.38 -1.41
C GLY A 90 12.94 21.56 -2.13
N PHE A 91 11.87 21.14 -1.46
CA PHE A 91 10.74 20.44 -2.08
C PHE A 91 9.54 21.37 -2.31
N PRO A 92 8.76 21.18 -3.39
CA PRO A 92 7.53 21.93 -3.59
C PRO A 92 6.49 21.55 -2.53
N TYR A 93 5.78 22.55 -1.99
CA TYR A 93 4.71 22.36 -1.01
C TYR A 93 3.47 23.18 -1.39
N VAL A 94 2.34 22.87 -0.75
CA VAL A 94 1.10 23.64 -0.84
C VAL A 94 0.67 24.03 0.56
N GLU A 95 0.47 25.32 0.80
CA GLU A 95 -0.02 25.86 2.07
C GLU A 95 -1.54 26.03 2.03
N ARG A 96 -2.24 25.64 3.09
CA ARG A 96 -3.70 25.74 3.23
C ARG A 96 -4.06 26.30 4.60
N PHE A 97 -5.00 27.23 4.65
CA PHE A 97 -5.45 27.88 5.88
C PHE A 97 -6.81 27.35 6.32
N PHE A 98 -7.02 27.14 7.62
CA PHE A 98 -8.29 26.69 8.17
C PHE A 98 -8.67 27.48 9.42
N SER A 99 -9.96 27.85 9.53
CA SER A 99 -10.51 28.51 10.73
C SER A 99 -11.65 27.68 11.32
N TYR A 100 -11.74 27.66 12.66
CA TYR A 100 -12.75 26.87 13.38
C TYR A 100 -14.03 27.68 13.61
N PHE A 101 -15.16 27.12 13.18
CA PHE A 101 -16.48 27.77 13.27
C PHE A 101 -17.48 26.96 14.08
N GLY A 102 -17.19 26.62 15.33
CA GLY A 102 -18.14 26.04 16.30
C GLY A 102 -18.66 24.62 16.00
N ASN A 103 -18.67 24.19 14.75
CA ASN A 103 -19.09 22.87 14.29
C ASN A 103 -18.03 22.17 13.41
N GLY A 104 -16.85 22.79 13.23
CA GLY A 104 -15.76 22.23 12.46
C GLY A 104 -14.80 23.29 11.91
N TYR A 105 -13.78 22.82 11.20
CA TYR A 105 -12.83 23.66 10.49
C TYR A 105 -13.32 23.92 9.06
N ARG A 106 -13.15 25.15 8.57
CA ARG A 106 -13.39 25.53 7.17
C ARG A 106 -12.12 26.09 6.55
N GLU A 107 -11.87 25.73 5.30
CA GLU A 107 -10.72 26.22 4.54
C GLU A 107 -10.92 27.71 4.20
N CYS A 108 -9.89 28.52 4.41
CA CYS A 108 -9.83 29.93 4.05
C CYS A 108 -9.02 30.11 2.77
N SER A 109 -9.37 31.12 1.97
CA SER A 109 -8.62 31.50 0.78
C SER A 109 -7.26 32.12 1.09
N SER A 110 -7.13 32.77 2.25
CA SER A 110 -5.89 33.38 2.74
C SER A 110 -5.89 33.43 4.26
N ILE A 111 -4.74 33.76 4.86
CA ILE A 111 -4.63 33.90 6.32
C ILE A 111 -5.47 35.08 6.86
N ASP A 112 -5.63 36.14 6.06
CA ASP A 112 -6.45 37.31 6.41
C ASP A 112 -7.94 36.97 6.47
N ASP A 113 -8.39 35.97 5.69
CA ASP A 113 -9.78 35.48 5.68
C ASP A 113 -10.10 34.53 6.84
N CYS A 114 -9.08 34.08 7.58
CA CYS A 114 -9.18 33.14 8.68
C CYS A 114 -9.31 33.80 10.06
N ALA A 115 -9.10 35.13 10.13
CA ALA A 115 -9.10 35.95 11.35
C ALA A 115 -10.50 36.39 11.81
#